data_AF-A0A511UQH0-F1
#
_entry.id   AF-A0A511UQH0-F1
#
_cell.length_a   1.000
_cell.length_b   1.000
_cell.length_c   1.000
_cell.angle_alpha   90.00
_cell.angle_beta   90.00
_cell.angle_gamma   90.00
#
_symmetry.space_group_name_H-M   'P 1'
#
loop_
_entity.id
_entity.type
_entity.pdbx_description
1 polymer ?
#
loop_
_entity_poly.entity_id
_entity_poly.type
_entity_poly.pdbx_seq_one_letter_code
_entity_poly.pdbx_strand_id
1 'polypeptide(L)'
;MAVEITSKIVGYRIKQKEPAAPAAELQDENPLTVRIPSRPEGTLEAVSEKIAYVGAEGRKKVYLLVSFMPVEGVLGGKRVVIERPVEFFFPSGQLSSEHQWITATMRNLSLAARGGYATQAVADLRKVAWDKGLVRCGVNRWNKPMFHDSEVAAIAWSIQQILYRRGFLDQDGHQVPVEQLVERYAHRMTHGHAWQPSGGEGIADATVEAGAVAPIGGAATAEKKPEGSGPAIVGHCPECRGELIMMDGCPTCYAGCGWSKCG
;
A
#
# COMPACT_ATOMS: atom_id res chain seq x y z
N MET A 1 55.79 -5.84 18.92
CA MET A 1 57.04 -5.09 18.71
C MET A 1 57.42 -4.44 20.03
N ALA A 2 58.49 -4.90 20.67
CA ALA A 2 59.04 -4.26 21.86
C ALA A 2 60.04 -3.19 21.41
N VAL A 3 59.92 -1.97 21.95
CA VAL A 3 60.86 -0.89 21.67
C VAL A 3 61.84 -0.83 22.84
N GLU A 4 63.11 -1.14 22.59
CA GLU A 4 64.16 -1.00 23.59
C GLU A 4 64.66 0.44 23.61
N ILE A 5 64.60 1.07 24.78
CA ILE A 5 65.10 2.42 25.01
C ILE A 5 66.50 2.30 25.61
N THR A 6 67.52 2.60 24.81
CA THR A 6 68.94 2.51 25.20
C THR A 6 69.48 3.77 25.88
N SER A 7 68.65 4.80 26.05
CA SER A 7 69.03 6.10 26.61
C SER A 7 68.38 6.35 27.99
N LYS A 8 69.05 7.16 28.82
CA LYS A 8 68.58 7.51 30.17
C LYS A 8 67.32 8.37 30.07
N ILE A 9 66.19 7.85 30.54
CA ILE A 9 64.91 8.57 30.55
C ILE A 9 64.97 9.68 31.59
N VAL A 10 65.02 10.94 31.14
CA VAL A 10 65.10 12.13 32.01
C VAL A 10 63.72 12.66 32.42
N GLY A 11 62.65 12.10 31.88
CA GLY A 11 61.27 12.39 32.22
C GLY A 11 60.30 11.58 31.36
N TYR A 12 59.14 11.23 31.92
CA TYR A 12 58.07 10.60 31.17
C TYR A 12 56.76 11.36 31.42
N ARG A 13 55.90 11.43 30.41
CA ARG A 13 54.55 12.00 30.52
C ARG A 13 53.57 10.95 30.03
N ILE A 14 52.73 10.46 30.94
CA ILE A 14 51.63 9.57 30.58
C ILE A 14 50.60 10.40 29.84
N LYS A 15 50.28 10.01 28.60
CA LYS A 15 49.19 10.63 27.85
C LYS A 15 47.90 10.34 28.60
N GLN A 16 47.37 11.33 29.31
CA GLN A 16 46.10 11.20 30.01
C GLN A 16 45.02 10.92 28.96
N LYS A 17 44.15 9.95 29.26
CA LYS A 17 43.02 9.61 28.40
C LYS A 17 42.09 10.83 28.40
N GLU A 18 42.08 11.52 27.27
CA GLU A 18 41.21 12.67 27.04
C GLU A 18 39.77 12.26 27.37
N PRO A 19 39.02 13.04 28.18
CA PRO A 19 37.65 12.70 28.49
C PRO A 19 36.91 12.59 27.16
N ALA A 20 36.30 11.43 26.90
CA ALA A 20 35.47 11.24 25.73
C ALA A 20 34.44 12.37 25.71
N ALA A 21 34.46 13.18 24.66
CA ALA A 21 33.47 14.23 24.47
C ALA A 21 32.08 13.61 24.67
N PRO A 22 31.16 14.28 25.39
CA PRO A 22 29.81 13.76 25.58
C PRO A 22 29.26 13.41 24.21
N ALA A 23 28.86 12.14 24.05
CA ALA A 23 28.29 11.65 22.80
C ALA A 23 27.14 12.59 22.44
N ALA A 24 27.28 13.30 21.31
CA ALA A 24 26.25 14.22 20.85
C ALA A 24 24.92 13.48 20.82
N GLU A 25 23.92 14.01 21.52
CA GLU A 25 22.57 13.45 21.51
C GLU A 25 22.11 13.39 20.06
N LEU A 26 21.78 12.18 19.60
CA LEU A 26 21.28 11.98 18.25
C LEU A 26 19.95 12.73 18.14
N GLN A 27 19.85 13.64 17.17
CA GLN A 27 18.61 14.35 16.90
C GLN A 27 17.57 13.34 16.41
N ASP A 28 16.36 13.43 16.95
CA ASP A 28 15.25 12.59 16.52
C ASP A 28 14.92 12.86 15.05
N GLU A 29 14.89 11.79 14.27
CA GLU A 29 14.62 11.80 12.84
C GLU A 29 13.66 10.65 12.54
N ASN A 30 12.38 10.98 12.33
CA ASN A 30 11.37 9.96 12.11
C ASN A 30 11.61 9.26 10.76
N PRO A 31 11.91 7.94 10.75
CA PRO A 31 12.22 7.22 9.53
C PRO A 31 11.03 7.09 8.56
N LEU A 32 9.79 7.34 9.02
CA LEU A 32 8.61 7.42 8.13
C LEU A 32 8.64 8.63 7.20
N THR A 33 9.17 9.76 7.69
CA THR A 33 9.11 11.05 7.01
C THR A 33 10.44 11.50 6.44
N VAL A 34 11.55 10.82 6.78
CA VAL A 34 12.85 11.13 6.17
C VAL A 34 12.77 11.01 4.65
N ARG A 35 13.28 12.03 3.96
CA ARG A 35 13.20 12.11 2.50
C ARG A 35 14.26 11.23 1.87
N ILE A 36 13.83 10.34 0.98
CA ILE A 36 14.72 9.51 0.18
C ILE A 36 14.99 10.26 -1.14
N PRO A 37 16.22 10.74 -1.39
CA PRO A 37 16.49 11.63 -2.51
C PRO A 37 16.28 10.96 -3.87
N SER A 38 16.74 9.73 -4.01
CA SER A 38 16.60 8.91 -5.21
C SER A 38 16.46 7.44 -4.85
N ARG A 39 15.92 6.66 -5.79
CA ARG A 39 15.94 5.21 -5.72
C ARG A 39 17.39 4.73 -5.71
N PRO A 40 17.82 3.88 -4.75
CA PRO A 40 19.16 3.30 -4.76
C PRO A 40 19.43 2.48 -6.03
N GLU A 41 20.70 2.44 -6.42
CA GLU A 41 21.17 1.51 -7.46
C GLU A 41 21.14 0.07 -6.94
N GLY A 42 20.96 -0.88 -7.86
CA GLY A 42 20.91 -2.31 -7.53
C GLY A 42 19.51 -2.86 -7.28
N THR A 43 19.47 -3.97 -6.55
CA THR A 43 18.27 -4.77 -6.31
C THR A 43 17.50 -4.25 -5.10
N LEU A 44 16.17 -4.25 -5.22
CA LEU A 44 15.25 -3.99 -4.11
C LEU A 44 14.37 -5.22 -3.92
N GLU A 45 14.00 -5.50 -2.68
CA GLU A 45 13.00 -6.51 -2.41
C GLU A 45 11.63 -5.99 -2.85
N ALA A 46 10.91 -6.75 -3.67
CA ALA A 46 9.65 -6.31 -4.24
C ALA A 46 8.59 -7.41 -4.14
N VAL A 47 7.35 -6.98 -3.91
CA VAL A 47 6.15 -7.83 -4.04
C VAL A 47 5.62 -7.64 -5.46
N SER A 48 5.43 -8.74 -6.18
CA SER A 48 4.76 -8.76 -7.48
C SER A 48 3.41 -9.44 -7.33
N GLU A 49 2.34 -8.71 -7.62
CA GLU A 49 0.97 -9.19 -7.49
C GLU A 49 0.21 -9.08 -8.80
N LYS A 50 -0.46 -10.17 -9.17
CA LYS A 50 -1.37 -10.19 -10.31
C LYS A 50 -2.77 -9.86 -9.81
N ILE A 51 -3.29 -8.72 -10.25
CA ILE A 51 -4.64 -8.29 -9.87
C ILE A 51 -5.60 -8.47 -11.05
N ALA A 52 -6.83 -8.83 -10.74
CA ALA A 52 -7.92 -8.91 -11.70
C ALA A 52 -9.09 -8.06 -11.21
N TYR A 53 -9.66 -7.28 -12.11
CA TYR A 53 -10.84 -6.47 -11.83
C TYR A 53 -11.81 -6.48 -13.00
N VAL A 54 -13.07 -6.16 -12.71
CA VAL A 54 -14.15 -6.07 -13.70
C VAL A 54 -14.71 -4.67 -13.63
N GLY A 55 -14.60 -3.91 -14.72
CA GLY A 55 -15.18 -2.58 -14.87
C GLY A 55 -16.03 -2.48 -16.14
N ALA A 56 -16.32 -1.26 -16.58
CA ALA A 56 -17.16 -0.99 -17.75
C ALA A 56 -16.67 -1.65 -19.05
N GLU A 57 -15.36 -1.72 -19.23
CA GLU A 57 -14.71 -2.31 -20.40
C GLU A 57 -14.49 -3.83 -20.25
N GLY A 58 -15.11 -4.43 -19.23
CA GLY A 58 -15.03 -5.85 -18.92
C GLY A 58 -13.89 -6.20 -17.96
N ARG A 59 -13.44 -7.46 -18.05
CA ARG A 59 -12.44 -8.02 -17.14
C ARG A 59 -11.02 -7.68 -17.60
N LYS A 60 -10.26 -7.01 -16.75
CA LYS A 60 -8.84 -6.71 -16.96
C LYS A 60 -7.97 -7.49 -15.98
N LYS A 61 -6.75 -7.83 -16.40
CA LYS A 61 -5.72 -8.47 -15.57
C LYS A 61 -4.44 -7.67 -15.70
N VAL A 62 -3.88 -7.26 -14.58
CA VAL A 62 -2.69 -6.40 -14.58
C VAL A 62 -1.73 -6.84 -13.49
N TYR A 63 -0.46 -6.47 -13.64
CA TYR A 63 0.58 -6.79 -12.67
C TYR A 63 1.00 -5.52 -11.94
N LEU A 64 1.17 -5.63 -10.64
CA LEU A 64 1.56 -4.55 -9.75
C LEU A 64 2.81 -4.97 -9.01
N LEU A 65 3.85 -4.15 -9.06
CA LEU A 65 5.06 -4.33 -8.28
C LEU A 65 5.21 -3.21 -7.26
N VAL A 66 5.51 -3.58 -6.02
CA VAL A 66 5.84 -2.63 -4.94
C VAL A 66 7.19 -3.02 -4.37
N SER A 67 8.17 -2.12 -4.52
CA SER A 67 9.52 -2.31 -4.00
C SER A 67 9.67 -1.64 -2.65
N PHE A 68 10.41 -2.30 -1.76
CA PHE A 68 10.65 -1.89 -0.40
C PHE A 68 12.14 -1.71 -0.14
N MET A 69 12.48 -0.83 0.80
CA MET A 69 13.85 -0.67 1.28
C MET A 69 13.90 -0.39 2.78
N PRO A 70 14.98 -0.79 3.47
CA PRO A 70 15.24 -0.34 4.83
C PRO A 70 15.54 1.15 4.83
N VAL A 71 15.00 1.85 5.83
CA VAL A 71 15.20 3.27 6.05
C VAL A 71 15.57 3.47 7.51
N GLU A 72 16.75 4.06 7.71
CA GLU A 72 17.28 4.39 9.03
C GLU A 72 16.64 5.68 9.55
N GLY A 73 16.55 5.81 10.86
CA GLY A 73 16.16 7.03 11.55
C GLY A 73 16.54 6.99 13.03
N VAL A 74 16.10 7.98 13.78
CA VAL A 74 16.35 8.11 15.21
C VAL A 74 15.03 8.36 15.93
N LEU A 75 14.72 7.51 16.92
CA LEU A 75 13.54 7.66 17.77
C LEU A 75 13.95 7.61 19.24
N GLY A 76 13.64 8.65 20.00
CA GLY A 76 14.02 8.74 21.42
C GLY A 76 15.53 8.59 21.61
N GLY A 77 16.33 9.19 20.72
CA GLY A 77 17.79 9.11 20.72
C GLY A 77 18.38 7.75 20.33
N LYS A 78 17.57 6.78 19.90
CA LYS A 78 18.03 5.45 19.46
C LYS A 78 17.94 5.33 17.94
N ARG A 79 19.00 4.81 17.32
CA ARG A 79 18.96 4.44 15.90
C ARG A 79 18.00 3.28 15.70
N VAL A 80 17.12 3.45 14.73
CA VAL A 80 16.10 2.47 14.36
C VAL A 80 16.08 2.29 12.85
N VAL A 81 15.54 1.16 12.40
CA VAL A 81 15.36 0.87 10.99
C VAL A 81 13.93 0.36 10.79
N ILE A 82 13.25 0.90 9.80
CA ILE A 82 11.96 0.39 9.32
C ILE A 82 12.08 0.01 7.86
N GLU A 83 11.15 -0.81 7.38
CA GLU A 83 10.99 -0.99 5.94
C GLU A 83 9.91 -0.03 5.39
N ARG A 84 10.21 0.64 4.28
CA ARG A 84 9.27 1.54 3.59
C ARG A 84 9.06 1.12 2.13
N PRO A 85 7.84 1.29 1.60
CA PRO A 85 7.63 1.25 0.16
C PRO A 85 8.27 2.48 -0.50
N VAL A 86 8.97 2.28 -1.60
CA VAL A 86 9.74 3.36 -2.27
C VAL A 86 9.55 3.45 -3.78
N GLU A 87 8.98 2.39 -4.37
CA GLU A 87 8.70 2.34 -5.78
C GLU A 87 7.46 1.50 -6.03
N PHE A 88 6.58 2.03 -6.87
CA PHE A 88 5.38 1.38 -7.36
C PHE A 88 5.52 1.30 -8.87
N PHE A 89 5.35 0.11 -9.41
CA PHE A 89 5.56 -0.14 -10.82
C PHE A 89 4.44 -0.99 -11.39
N PHE A 90 4.10 -0.70 -12.64
CA PHE A 90 3.08 -1.38 -13.38
C PHE A 90 3.69 -1.79 -14.72
N PRO A 91 4.02 -3.07 -14.95
CA PRO A 91 4.50 -3.54 -16.23
C PRO A 91 3.32 -3.57 -17.20
N SER A 92 3.02 -2.44 -17.81
CA SER A 92 2.10 -2.37 -18.95
C SER A 92 2.89 -2.49 -20.24
N GLY A 93 2.42 -3.34 -21.17
CA GLY A 93 2.89 -3.33 -22.55
C GLY A 93 2.78 -1.90 -23.09
N GLN A 94 3.94 -1.30 -23.36
CA GLN A 94 4.06 0.08 -23.84
C GLN A 94 3.14 0.27 -25.06
N LEU A 95 2.44 1.40 -25.12
CA LEU A 95 1.83 2.09 -26.29
C LEU A 95 0.32 2.38 -26.28
N SER A 96 -0.51 1.91 -25.33
CA SER A 96 -1.90 2.41 -25.22
C SER A 96 -1.97 3.72 -24.41
N SER A 97 -2.91 4.62 -24.76
CA SER A 97 -3.16 5.87 -24.04
C SER A 97 -3.58 5.63 -22.58
N GLU A 98 -4.31 4.54 -22.34
CA GLU A 98 -4.69 4.06 -21.00
C GLU A 98 -3.47 3.69 -20.13
N HIS A 99 -2.36 3.28 -20.73
CA HIS A 99 -1.15 2.94 -19.96
C HIS A 99 -0.31 4.18 -19.59
N GLN A 100 -0.49 5.31 -20.28
CA GLN A 100 0.28 6.54 -20.01
C GLN A 100 -0.08 7.15 -18.66
N TRP A 101 -1.38 7.27 -18.35
CA TRP A 101 -1.83 7.82 -17.08
C TRP A 101 -1.47 6.88 -15.92
N ILE A 102 -1.56 5.56 -16.10
CA ILE A 102 -1.14 4.58 -15.08
C ILE A 102 0.35 4.77 -14.77
N THR A 103 1.17 4.85 -15.82
CA THR A 103 2.62 5.06 -15.66
C THR A 103 2.92 6.38 -14.94
N ALA A 104 2.24 7.47 -15.30
CA ALA A 104 2.40 8.77 -14.64
C ALA A 104 1.99 8.71 -13.15
N THR A 105 0.85 8.08 -12.84
CA THR A 105 0.37 7.89 -11.47
C THR A 105 1.35 7.07 -10.64
N MET A 106 1.89 5.98 -11.18
CA MET A 106 2.86 5.14 -10.45
C MET A 106 4.19 5.87 -10.20
N ARG A 107 4.65 6.68 -11.16
CA ARG A 107 5.84 7.55 -10.97
C ARG A 107 5.61 8.59 -9.88
N ASN A 108 4.45 9.24 -9.87
CA ASN A 108 4.08 10.22 -8.84
C ASN A 108 3.91 9.57 -7.46
N LEU A 109 3.28 8.40 -7.40
CA LEU A 109 3.12 7.64 -6.16
C LEU A 109 4.49 7.21 -5.60
N SER A 110 5.41 6.77 -6.46
CA SER A 110 6.78 6.44 -6.06
C SER A 110 7.52 7.66 -5.51
N LEU A 111 7.34 8.85 -6.11
CA LEU A 111 7.90 10.09 -5.59
C LEU A 111 7.31 10.45 -4.23
N ALA A 112 5.98 10.36 -4.08
CA ALA A 112 5.30 10.62 -2.81
C ALA A 112 5.77 9.68 -1.70
N ALA A 113 5.96 8.40 -2.01
CA ALA A 113 6.42 7.40 -1.06
C ALA A 113 7.85 7.64 -0.59
N ARG A 114 8.75 8.02 -1.49
CA ARG A 114 10.11 8.48 -1.13
C ARG A 114 10.08 9.73 -0.25
N GLY A 115 9.07 10.58 -0.41
CA GLY A 115 8.81 11.75 0.43
C GLY A 115 8.16 11.45 1.79
N GLY A 116 7.77 10.21 2.07
CA GLY A 116 7.10 9.83 3.33
C GLY A 116 5.57 9.94 3.29
N TYR A 117 4.98 10.10 2.10
CA TYR A 117 3.54 10.30 1.90
C TYR A 117 2.85 9.10 1.22
N ALA A 118 3.44 7.90 1.30
CA ALA A 118 2.88 6.71 0.65
C ALA A 118 1.44 6.44 1.08
N THR A 119 1.18 6.49 2.38
CA THR A 119 -0.12 6.20 2.99
C THR A 119 -1.19 7.20 2.54
N GLN A 120 -0.88 8.49 2.63
CA GLN A 120 -1.78 9.56 2.20
C GLN A 120 -2.05 9.49 0.69
N ALA A 121 -1.01 9.27 -0.11
CA ALA A 121 -1.15 9.17 -1.56
C ALA A 121 -2.03 7.96 -1.97
N VAL A 122 -1.85 6.80 -1.34
CA VAL A 122 -2.73 5.64 -1.58
C VAL A 122 -4.16 5.93 -1.13
N ALA A 123 -4.34 6.54 0.06
CA ALA A 123 -5.66 6.91 0.57
C ALA A 123 -6.38 7.95 -0.31
N ASP A 124 -5.65 8.86 -0.94
CA ASP A 124 -6.24 9.82 -1.88
C ASP A 124 -6.57 9.17 -3.23
N LEU A 125 -5.75 8.24 -3.72
CA LEU A 125 -6.07 7.45 -4.91
C LEU A 125 -7.34 6.59 -4.72
N ARG A 126 -7.62 6.13 -3.49
CA ARG A 126 -8.87 5.42 -3.14
C ARG A 126 -10.13 6.27 -3.35
N LYS A 127 -10.01 7.60 -3.33
CA LYS A 127 -11.14 8.54 -3.45
C LYS A 127 -11.40 8.97 -4.90
N VAL A 128 -10.55 8.57 -5.84
CA VAL A 128 -10.71 8.92 -7.26
C VAL A 128 -11.97 8.23 -7.78
N ALA A 129 -12.94 9.02 -8.21
CA ALA A 129 -14.16 8.56 -8.84
C ALA A 129 -14.13 8.81 -10.35
N TRP A 130 -14.96 8.08 -11.10
CA TRP A 130 -15.21 8.29 -12.52
C TRP A 130 -16.68 8.10 -12.87
N ASP A 131 -17.05 8.32 -14.13
CA ASP A 131 -18.42 8.24 -14.64
C ASP A 131 -18.75 6.90 -15.32
N LYS A 132 -17.78 5.98 -15.47
CA LYS A 132 -17.97 4.68 -16.15
C LYS A 132 -18.58 3.59 -15.25
N GLY A 133 -18.99 3.90 -14.02
CA GLY A 133 -19.63 2.96 -13.09
C GLY A 133 -18.65 2.11 -12.27
N LEU A 134 -19.15 1.31 -11.32
CA LEU A 134 -18.29 0.69 -10.31
C LEU A 134 -17.32 -0.36 -10.88
N VAL A 135 -16.16 -0.48 -10.24
CA VAL A 135 -15.14 -1.49 -10.56
C VAL A 135 -15.10 -2.53 -9.46
N ARG A 136 -15.40 -3.79 -9.81
CA ARG A 136 -15.29 -4.93 -8.87
C ARG A 136 -13.85 -5.43 -8.81
N CYS A 137 -13.21 -5.35 -7.64
CA CYS A 137 -11.84 -5.81 -7.43
C CYS A 137 -11.64 -6.29 -6.00
N GLY A 138 -11.19 -7.55 -5.86
CA GLY A 138 -10.90 -8.16 -4.57
C GLY A 138 -12.13 -8.55 -3.74
N VAL A 139 -11.84 -9.02 -2.53
CA VAL A 139 -12.84 -9.39 -1.52
C VAL A 139 -12.52 -8.69 -0.20
N ASN A 140 -13.55 -8.41 0.59
CA ASN A 140 -13.39 -7.86 1.92
C ASN A 140 -13.11 -8.97 2.95
N ARG A 141 -12.93 -8.60 4.22
CA ARG A 141 -12.70 -9.54 5.34
C ARG A 141 -13.83 -10.51 5.64
N TRP A 142 -14.99 -10.34 5.01
CA TRP A 142 -16.14 -11.23 5.11
C TRP A 142 -16.32 -12.08 3.84
N ASN A 143 -15.27 -12.14 3.01
CA ASN A 143 -15.25 -12.84 1.74
C ASN A 143 -16.34 -12.38 0.75
N LYS A 144 -16.75 -11.11 0.83
CA LYS A 144 -17.70 -10.50 -0.10
C LYS A 144 -16.97 -9.67 -1.16
N PRO A 145 -17.45 -9.64 -2.42
CA PRO A 145 -16.83 -8.84 -3.46
C PRO A 145 -16.76 -7.36 -3.09
N MET A 146 -15.60 -6.74 -3.36
CA MET A 146 -15.44 -5.30 -3.18
C MET A 146 -15.65 -4.56 -4.50
N PHE A 147 -16.33 -3.42 -4.39
CA PHE A 147 -16.56 -2.48 -5.47
C PHE A 147 -15.81 -1.18 -5.17
N HIS A 148 -15.46 -0.45 -6.22
CA HIS A 148 -14.66 0.78 -6.13
C HIS A 148 -15.18 1.81 -7.13
N ASP A 149 -15.06 3.09 -6.79
CA ASP A 149 -15.60 4.19 -7.59
C ASP A 149 -14.82 4.48 -8.89
N SER A 150 -13.68 3.82 -9.12
CA SER A 150 -12.91 3.86 -10.37
C SER A 150 -11.89 2.72 -10.47
N GLU A 151 -11.28 2.54 -11.65
CA GLU A 151 -10.12 1.64 -11.82
C GLU A 151 -8.92 2.09 -10.97
N VAL A 152 -8.74 3.41 -10.80
CA VAL A 152 -7.69 3.98 -9.94
C VAL A 152 -7.91 3.56 -8.49
N ALA A 153 -9.14 3.69 -8.00
CA ALA A 153 -9.49 3.33 -6.62
C ALA A 153 -9.35 1.81 -6.36
N ALA A 154 -9.64 0.97 -7.37
CA ALA A 154 -9.45 -0.48 -7.31
C ALA A 154 -7.95 -0.86 -7.26
N ILE A 155 -7.11 -0.21 -8.07
CA ILE A 155 -5.65 -0.41 -8.04
C ILE A 155 -5.09 0.08 -6.71
N ALA A 156 -5.52 1.25 -6.23
CA ALA A 156 -5.10 1.80 -4.93
C ALA A 156 -5.46 0.88 -3.77
N TRP A 157 -6.64 0.26 -3.81
CA TRP A 157 -7.01 -0.76 -2.83
C TRP A 157 -6.08 -1.97 -2.88
N SER A 158 -5.73 -2.45 -4.08
CA SER A 158 -4.79 -3.56 -4.23
C SER A 158 -3.40 -3.21 -3.69
N ILE A 159 -2.93 -1.97 -3.93
CA ILE A 159 -1.70 -1.44 -3.32
C ILE A 159 -1.81 -1.44 -1.79
N GLN A 160 -2.92 -0.93 -1.23
CA GLN A 160 -3.17 -0.96 0.21
C GLN A 160 -3.09 -2.40 0.76
N GLN A 161 -3.63 -3.39 0.05
CA GLN A 161 -3.55 -4.79 0.48
C GLN A 161 -2.11 -5.33 0.47
N ILE A 162 -1.29 -4.95 -0.50
CA ILE A 162 0.14 -5.29 -0.52
C ILE A 162 0.84 -4.66 0.69
N LEU A 163 0.60 -3.37 0.95
CA LEU A 163 1.21 -2.65 2.06
C LEU A 163 0.74 -3.19 3.42
N TYR A 164 -0.53 -3.57 3.53
CA TYR A 164 -1.07 -4.25 4.70
C TYR A 164 -0.38 -5.60 4.94
N ARG A 165 -0.33 -6.48 3.93
CA ARG A 165 0.35 -7.78 4.05
C ARG A 165 1.84 -7.66 4.34
N ARG A 166 2.48 -6.58 3.88
CA ARG A 166 3.88 -6.26 4.19
C ARG A 166 4.06 -5.65 5.58
N GLY A 167 2.97 -5.34 6.28
CA GLY A 167 2.97 -4.77 7.62
C GLY A 167 3.28 -3.28 7.66
N PHE A 168 3.18 -2.56 6.54
CA PHE A 168 3.38 -1.11 6.49
C PHE A 168 2.09 -0.34 6.83
N LEU A 169 0.94 -0.84 6.39
CA LEU A 169 -0.39 -0.34 6.76
C LEU A 169 -1.11 -1.31 7.68
N ASP A 170 -2.12 -0.82 8.40
CA ASP A 170 -3.10 -1.67 9.09
C ASP A 170 -4.18 -2.16 8.11
N GLN A 171 -5.10 -2.97 8.62
CA GLN A 171 -6.18 -3.57 7.84
C GLN A 171 -7.12 -2.51 7.20
N ASP A 172 -7.26 -1.36 7.84
CA ASP A 172 -8.16 -0.29 7.45
C ASP A 172 -7.45 0.72 6.54
N GLY A 173 -6.13 0.57 6.35
CA GLY A 173 -5.30 1.39 5.47
C GLY A 173 -4.60 2.56 6.18
N HIS A 174 -4.62 2.60 7.51
CA HIS A 174 -3.89 3.62 8.25
C HIS A 174 -2.42 3.26 8.43
N GLN A 175 -1.61 4.29 8.67
CA GLN A 175 -0.18 4.14 8.93
C GLN A 175 0.02 3.39 10.26
N VAL A 176 0.70 2.25 10.19
CA VAL A 176 1.15 1.53 11.39
C VAL A 176 2.13 2.42 12.17
N PRO A 177 2.03 2.51 13.51
CA PRO A 177 2.96 3.28 14.33
C PRO A 177 4.42 2.88 14.10
N VAL A 178 5.32 3.85 14.16
CA VAL A 178 6.72 3.66 13.79
C VAL A 178 7.39 2.63 14.69
N GLU A 179 7.04 2.58 15.98
CA GLU A 179 7.57 1.63 16.95
C GLU A 179 7.25 0.18 16.53
N GLN A 180 6.02 -0.06 16.08
CA GLN A 180 5.62 -1.38 15.57
C GLN A 180 6.32 -1.74 14.25
N LEU A 181 6.60 -0.76 13.39
CA LEU A 181 7.37 -0.99 12.16
C LEU A 181 8.81 -1.40 12.46
N VAL A 182 9.41 -0.78 13.48
CA VAL A 182 10.75 -1.15 13.96
C VAL A 182 10.76 -2.60 14.46
N GLU A 183 9.77 -2.97 15.28
CA GLU A 183 9.61 -4.34 15.78
C GLU A 183 9.42 -5.35 14.64
N ARG A 184 8.57 -5.04 13.64
CA ARG A 184 8.33 -5.91 12.48
C ARG A 184 9.59 -6.09 11.63
N TYR A 185 10.35 -5.01 11.41
CA TYR A 185 11.61 -5.08 10.67
C TYR A 185 12.65 -5.91 11.43
N ALA A 186 12.83 -5.65 12.73
CA ALA A 186 13.74 -6.40 13.58
C ALA A 186 13.36 -7.89 13.62
N HIS A 187 12.07 -8.21 13.80
CA HIS A 187 11.57 -9.58 13.79
C HIS A 187 11.92 -10.32 12.48
N ARG A 188 11.75 -9.66 11.33
CA ARG A 188 12.12 -10.26 10.04
C ARG A 188 13.62 -10.53 9.94
N MET A 189 14.45 -9.60 10.42
CA MET A 189 15.91 -9.75 10.38
C MET A 189 16.39 -10.86 11.32
N THR A 190 15.75 -11.05 12.47
CA THR A 190 16.14 -12.09 13.44
C THR A 190 15.60 -13.48 13.08
N HIS A 191 14.37 -13.57 12.58
CA HIS A 191 13.69 -14.85 12.34
C HIS A 191 13.64 -15.29 10.87
N GLY A 192 14.11 -14.44 9.95
CA GLY A 192 14.19 -14.75 8.52
C GLY A 192 12.85 -14.78 7.77
N HIS A 193 11.73 -14.45 8.43
CA HIS A 193 10.41 -14.40 7.80
C HIS A 193 9.67 -13.12 8.17
N ALA A 194 8.88 -12.60 7.23
CA ALA A 194 8.13 -11.37 7.40
C ALA A 194 7.01 -11.53 8.44
N TRP A 195 6.63 -10.40 9.06
CA TRP A 195 5.39 -10.30 9.81
C TRP A 195 4.22 -10.79 8.96
N GLN A 196 3.29 -11.51 9.58
CA GLN A 196 2.06 -11.97 8.94
C GLN A 196 0.86 -11.33 9.63
N PRO A 197 -0.17 -10.93 8.87
CA PRO A 197 -1.41 -10.43 9.46
C PRO A 197 -2.07 -11.48 10.36
N SER A 198 -2.46 -11.07 11.56
CA SER A 198 -3.19 -11.91 12.51
C SER A 198 -4.63 -12.13 12.02
N GLY A 199 -4.81 -13.11 11.14
CA GLY A 199 -6.07 -13.38 10.46
C GLY A 199 -5.79 -14.01 9.11
N GLY A 200 -5.33 -15.24 9.12
CA GLY A 200 -5.05 -16.00 7.91
C GLY A 200 -6.33 -16.30 7.14
N GLU A 201 -6.64 -15.46 6.17
CA GLU A 201 -7.33 -15.88 4.95
C GLU A 201 -6.45 -15.41 3.80
N GLY A 202 -5.52 -16.28 3.41
CA GLY A 202 -4.95 -16.19 2.07
C GLY A 202 -6.14 -16.12 1.11
N ILE A 203 -6.18 -15.06 0.30
CA ILE A 203 -7.18 -14.89 -0.74
C ILE A 203 -7.08 -16.14 -1.60
N ALA A 204 -7.96 -17.11 -1.37
CA ALA A 204 -8.18 -18.21 -2.28
C ALA A 204 -8.59 -17.54 -3.59
N ASP A 205 -7.75 -17.74 -4.60
CA ASP A 205 -7.99 -17.31 -5.97
C ASP A 205 -9.40 -17.73 -6.35
N ALA A 206 -10.34 -16.77 -6.34
CA ALA A 206 -11.68 -16.99 -6.81
C ALA A 206 -11.56 -17.22 -8.32
N THR A 207 -11.40 -18.48 -8.68
CA THR A 207 -11.64 -19.02 -10.01
C THR A 207 -13.09 -18.66 -10.35
N VAL A 208 -13.27 -17.48 -10.93
CA VAL A 208 -14.53 -17.09 -11.55
C VAL A 208 -14.67 -18.00 -12.77
N GLU A 209 -15.40 -19.10 -12.59
CA GLU A 209 -15.81 -19.98 -13.68
C GLU A 209 -16.53 -19.17 -14.76
N ALA A 210 -16.26 -19.57 -16.01
CA ALA A 210 -16.79 -18.94 -17.20
C ALA A 210 -18.29 -19.21 -17.33
N GLY A 211 -19.12 -18.33 -16.75
CA GLY A 211 -20.53 -18.22 -17.09
C GLY A 211 -20.70 -17.40 -18.36
N ALA A 212 -21.04 -18.06 -19.47
CA ALA A 212 -21.33 -17.44 -20.75
C ALA A 212 -22.47 -16.40 -20.63
N VAL A 213 -22.23 -15.18 -21.09
CA VAL A 213 -23.26 -14.14 -21.20
C VAL A 213 -23.79 -14.14 -22.63
N ALA A 214 -25.05 -14.52 -22.82
CA ALA A 214 -25.76 -14.37 -24.09
C ALA A 214 -26.14 -12.90 -24.33
N PRO A 215 -26.15 -12.41 -25.59
CA PRO A 215 -26.48 -11.02 -25.86
C PRO A 215 -28.00 -10.84 -25.84
N ILE A 216 -28.49 -9.85 -25.12
CA ILE A 216 -29.87 -9.38 -25.27
C ILE A 216 -29.83 -7.93 -25.75
N GLY A 217 -30.12 -7.75 -27.03
CA GLY A 217 -30.43 -6.45 -27.60
C GLY A 217 -31.81 -6.00 -27.15
N GLY A 218 -31.95 -4.69 -26.96
CA GLY A 218 -33.23 -4.05 -26.67
C GLY A 218 -33.04 -2.59 -26.32
N ALA A 219 -33.34 -1.72 -27.30
CA ALA A 219 -33.29 -0.27 -27.16
C ALA A 219 -34.27 0.23 -26.08
N ALA A 220 -33.84 1.18 -25.26
CA ALA A 220 -34.75 2.08 -24.56
C ALA A 220 -34.08 3.45 -24.38
N THR A 221 -34.92 4.47 -24.58
CA THR A 221 -34.67 5.88 -24.78
C THR A 221 -34.09 6.59 -23.56
N ALA A 222 -33.21 7.55 -23.83
CA ALA A 222 -32.60 8.44 -22.86
C ALA A 222 -33.60 9.49 -22.36
N GLU A 223 -33.80 9.55 -21.04
CA GLU A 223 -34.28 10.74 -20.33
C GLU A 223 -33.19 11.21 -19.35
N LYS A 224 -32.91 12.52 -19.40
CA LYS A 224 -31.92 13.22 -18.59
C LYS A 224 -32.28 13.18 -17.09
N LYS A 225 -31.28 12.93 -16.24
CA LYS A 225 -31.31 13.31 -14.81
C LYS A 225 -30.04 14.09 -14.42
N PRO A 226 -30.14 14.97 -13.41
CA PRO A 226 -29.19 16.05 -13.16
C PRO A 226 -27.95 15.58 -12.38
N GLU A 227 -26.94 16.43 -12.45
CA GLU A 227 -25.64 16.32 -11.81
C GLU A 227 -25.72 16.21 -10.28
N GLY A 228 -24.83 15.40 -9.70
CA GLY A 228 -24.44 15.50 -8.30
C GLY A 228 -25.34 14.76 -7.30
N SER A 229 -25.42 13.44 -7.38
CA SER A 229 -25.73 12.63 -6.19
C SER A 229 -25.15 11.23 -6.37
N GLY A 230 -24.62 10.65 -5.29
CA GLY A 230 -24.13 9.28 -5.28
C GLY A 230 -25.21 8.26 -5.69
N PRO A 231 -24.85 6.98 -5.82
CA PRO A 231 -25.79 5.93 -6.22
C PRO A 231 -27.05 5.93 -5.34
N ALA A 232 -28.23 5.80 -5.97
CA ALA A 232 -29.50 5.91 -5.28
C ALA A 232 -29.63 4.88 -4.15
N ILE A 233 -29.83 5.37 -2.92
CA ILE A 233 -30.00 4.54 -1.73
C ILE A 233 -31.36 3.83 -1.81
N VAL A 234 -31.34 2.50 -1.77
CA VAL A 234 -32.52 1.62 -1.87
C VAL A 234 -32.92 0.96 -0.55
N GLY A 235 -32.20 1.24 0.54
CA GLY A 235 -32.56 0.76 1.86
C GLY A 235 -31.38 0.78 2.84
N HIS A 236 -31.55 0.10 3.97
CA HIS A 236 -30.51 -0.09 4.98
C HIS A 236 -30.15 -1.58 5.10
N CYS A 237 -28.86 -1.84 5.29
CA CYS A 237 -28.31 -3.18 5.40
C CYS A 237 -28.83 -3.88 6.67
N PRO A 238 -29.34 -5.12 6.57
CA PRO A 238 -29.83 -5.83 7.73
C PRO A 238 -28.71 -6.24 8.71
N GLU A 239 -27.46 -6.34 8.25
CA GLU A 239 -26.33 -6.76 9.07
C GLU A 239 -25.67 -5.60 9.82
N CYS A 240 -25.32 -4.52 9.12
CA CYS A 240 -24.55 -3.41 9.70
C CYS A 240 -25.30 -2.07 9.72
N ARG A 241 -26.55 -2.03 9.25
CA ARG A 241 -27.37 -0.81 9.12
C ARG A 241 -26.80 0.29 8.21
N GLY A 242 -25.75 0.00 7.43
CA GLY A 242 -25.24 0.91 6.41
C GLY A 242 -26.21 1.08 5.23
N GLU A 243 -25.95 2.04 4.35
CA GLU A 243 -26.79 2.29 3.17
C GLU A 243 -26.66 1.16 2.14
N LEU A 244 -27.79 0.78 1.53
CA LEU A 244 -27.87 -0.13 0.39
C LEU A 244 -28.03 0.66 -0.89
N ILE A 245 -27.28 0.27 -1.92
CA ILE A 245 -27.41 0.82 -3.28
C ILE A 245 -27.65 -0.31 -4.29
N MET A 246 -28.27 0.01 -5.42
CA MET A 246 -28.47 -0.98 -6.48
C MET A 246 -27.16 -1.23 -7.24
N MET A 247 -26.67 -2.45 -7.18
CA MET A 247 -25.53 -2.93 -7.98
C MET A 247 -25.94 -4.16 -8.78
N ASP A 248 -25.73 -4.16 -10.09
CA ASP A 248 -26.03 -5.30 -10.97
C ASP A 248 -27.47 -5.85 -10.80
N GLY A 249 -28.43 -4.96 -10.52
CA GLY A 249 -29.83 -5.34 -10.27
C GLY A 249 -30.14 -5.82 -8.85
N CYS A 250 -29.18 -5.73 -7.93
CA CYS A 250 -29.26 -6.27 -6.57
C CYS A 250 -28.93 -5.22 -5.49
N PRO A 251 -29.79 -5.05 -4.46
CA PRO A 251 -29.49 -4.19 -3.31
C PRO A 251 -28.24 -4.68 -2.56
N THR A 252 -27.20 -3.84 -2.50
CA THR A 252 -25.88 -4.19 -1.95
C THR A 252 -25.36 -3.10 -0.99
N CYS A 253 -24.84 -3.52 0.17
CA CYS A 253 -24.26 -2.64 1.19
C CYS A 253 -22.81 -2.27 0.82
N TYR A 254 -22.66 -1.17 0.09
CA TYR A 254 -21.38 -0.73 -0.47
C TYR A 254 -20.39 -0.25 0.59
N ALA A 255 -20.78 0.75 1.39
CA ALA A 255 -19.92 1.41 2.35
C ALA A 255 -19.77 0.64 3.68
N GLY A 256 -20.43 -0.51 3.80
CA GLY A 256 -20.52 -1.29 5.03
C GLY A 256 -19.92 -2.70 4.92
N CYS A 257 -20.73 -3.73 5.21
CA CYS A 257 -20.26 -5.12 5.30
C CYS A 257 -20.22 -5.89 3.97
N GLY A 258 -20.72 -5.33 2.87
CA GLY A 258 -20.77 -6.02 1.57
C GLY A 258 -21.95 -7.00 1.42
N TRP A 259 -22.95 -6.96 2.32
CA TRP A 259 -24.18 -7.74 2.18
C TRP A 259 -24.90 -7.42 0.87
N SER A 260 -25.34 -8.44 0.13
CA SER A 260 -26.19 -8.29 -1.07
C SER A 260 -27.42 -9.18 -0.93
N LYS A 261 -28.59 -8.66 -1.33
CA LYS A 261 -29.84 -9.44 -1.33
C LYS A 261 -29.78 -10.67 -2.26
N CYS A 262 -28.89 -10.65 -3.26
CA CYS A 262 -28.79 -11.68 -4.27
C CYS A 262 -27.72 -12.75 -4.00
N GLY A 263 -26.93 -12.64 -2.93
CA GLY A 263 -25.91 -13.64 -2.53
C GLY A 263 -24.54 -13.04 -2.24
#